data_AF-A0A1W2H898-F1
#
_entry.id   AF-A0A1W2H898-F1
#
_cell.length_a   1.000
_cell.length_b   1.000
_cell.length_c   1.000
_cell.angle_alpha   90.00
_cell.angle_beta   90.00
_cell.angle_gamma   90.00
#
_symmetry.space_group_name_H-M   'P 1'
#
loop_
_entity.id
_entity.type
_entity.pdbx_description
1 polymer ?
#
loop_
_entity_poly.entity_id
_entity_poly.type
_entity_poly.pdbx_seq_one_letter_code
_entity_poly.pdbx_strand_id
1 'polypeptide(L)'
;MKPVHTPIENFESYLGSEKGKNALSTLRTFIPPMEEEFQRVKKAVPVTLTEEARKRYMDFDIVGQELKKHLMYSGLMIDFAWEEWTEGLEIVQGIRKMPDISPFKILKLLSVIMYMEKANNGFLDDSIKNGMVLKMLTGL
;
A
#
# COMPACT_ATOMS: atom_id res chain seq x y z
N MET A 1 -3.03 18.74 -8.01
CA MET A 1 -1.58 18.48 -8.22
C MET A 1 -1.46 17.26 -9.13
N LYS A 2 -0.41 17.14 -9.95
CA LYS A 2 -0.21 15.96 -10.82
C LYS A 2 0.50 14.84 -10.04
N PRO A 3 0.13 13.56 -10.23
CA PRO A 3 0.86 12.44 -9.65
C PRO A 3 2.33 12.45 -10.06
N VAL A 4 3.22 12.06 -9.15
CA VAL A 4 4.66 12.00 -9.34
C VAL A 4 5.08 10.54 -9.44
N HIS A 5 5.48 10.13 -10.64
CA HIS A 5 6.04 8.81 -10.90
C HIS A 5 7.54 8.95 -11.11
N THR A 6 8.31 8.09 -10.46
CA THR A 6 9.78 8.04 -10.57
C THR A 6 10.14 6.87 -11.48
N PRO A 7 10.87 7.12 -12.59
CA PRO A 7 11.35 6.06 -13.48
C PRO A 7 12.14 5.00 -12.71
N ILE A 8 11.96 3.73 -13.06
CA ILE A 8 12.58 2.61 -12.37
C ILE A 8 14.12 2.74 -12.30
N GLU A 9 14.75 3.28 -13.35
CA GLU A 9 16.20 3.48 -13.44
C GLU A 9 16.70 4.54 -12.45
N ASN A 10 15.84 5.48 -12.07
CA ASN A 10 16.17 6.59 -11.17
C ASN A 10 15.70 6.33 -9.74
N PHE A 11 14.97 5.24 -9.50
CA PHE A 11 14.27 5.04 -8.23
C PHE A 11 15.23 4.85 -7.06
N GLU A 12 16.29 4.07 -7.22
CA GLU A 12 17.31 3.88 -6.17
C GLU A 12 18.00 5.21 -5.80
N SER A 13 18.33 6.02 -6.80
CA SER A 13 18.89 7.36 -6.58
C SER A 13 17.93 8.26 -5.82
N TYR A 14 16.63 8.22 -6.18
CA TYR A 14 15.59 8.94 -5.45
C TYR A 14 15.49 8.47 -3.99
N LEU A 15 15.49 7.16 -3.71
CA LEU A 15 15.44 6.63 -2.35
C LEU A 15 16.66 7.04 -1.51
N GLY A 16 17.82 7.19 -2.15
CA GLY A 16 19.04 7.69 -1.49
C GLY A 16 19.02 9.18 -1.16
N SER A 17 18.15 9.97 -1.81
CA SER A 17 18.01 11.40 -1.57
C SER A 17 17.30 11.71 -0.25
N GLU A 18 17.52 12.91 0.31
CA GLU A 18 16.79 13.39 1.50
C GLU A 18 15.28 13.36 1.29
N LYS A 19 14.80 13.70 0.08
CA LYS A 19 13.38 13.66 -0.25
C LYS A 19 12.82 12.23 -0.20
N GLY A 20 13.55 11.26 -0.75
CA GLY A 20 13.15 9.85 -0.75
C GLY A 20 13.15 9.24 0.65
N LYS A 21 14.19 9.52 1.44
CA LYS A 21 14.26 9.09 2.85
C LYS A 21 13.11 9.65 3.68
N ASN A 22 12.80 10.94 3.52
CA ASN A 22 11.68 11.57 4.21
C ASN A 22 10.34 10.97 3.77
N ALA A 23 10.15 10.73 2.47
CA ALA A 23 8.96 10.08 1.95
C ALA A 23 8.76 8.66 2.50
N LEU A 24 9.82 7.87 2.60
CA LEU A 24 9.79 6.54 3.24
C LEU A 24 9.48 6.62 4.72
N SER A 25 10.09 7.57 5.44
CA SER A 25 9.82 7.77 6.87
C SER A 25 8.35 8.10 7.12
N THR A 26 7.74 8.96 6.28
CA THR A 26 6.31 9.26 6.35
C THR A 26 5.44 8.03 6.08
N LEU A 27 5.85 7.07 5.26
CA LEU A 27 5.05 5.85 5.07
C LEU A 27 4.85 5.07 6.39
N ARG A 28 5.86 5.07 7.27
CA ARG A 28 5.77 4.37 8.55
C ARG A 28 4.77 5.01 9.52
N THR A 29 4.42 6.29 9.33
CA THR A 29 3.45 6.96 10.21
C THR A 29 2.02 6.48 9.99
N PHE A 30 1.74 5.77 8.88
CA PHE A 30 0.43 5.16 8.63
C PHE A 30 0.25 3.80 9.34
N ILE A 31 1.33 3.18 9.83
CA ILE A 31 1.26 1.87 10.51
C ILE A 31 0.45 1.96 11.81
N PRO A 32 0.76 2.85 12.78
CA PRO A 32 0.02 2.91 14.04
C PRO A 32 -1.50 3.11 13.87
N PRO A 33 -2.02 4.07 13.08
CA PRO A 33 -3.46 4.23 12.93
C PRO A 33 -4.11 3.03 12.23
N MET A 34 -3.37 2.33 11.35
CA MET A 34 -3.87 1.08 10.78
C MET A 34 -4.03 -0.02 11.84
N GLU A 35 -2.98 -0.24 12.63
CA GLU A 35 -2.98 -1.24 13.71
C GLU A 35 -4.06 -0.95 14.76
N GLU A 36 -4.20 0.32 15.17
CA GLU A 36 -5.22 0.75 16.13
C GLU A 36 -6.63 0.39 15.68
N GLU A 37 -6.95 0.64 14.41
CA GLU A 37 -8.26 0.33 13.84
C GLU A 37 -8.50 -1.19 13.76
N PHE A 38 -7.49 -1.97 13.34
CA PHE A 38 -7.57 -3.43 13.40
C PHE A 38 -7.82 -3.94 14.82
N GLN A 39 -7.14 -3.37 15.83
CA GLN A 39 -7.35 -3.74 17.23
C GLN A 39 -8.71 -3.29 17.76
N ARG A 40 -9.20 -2.10 17.37
CA ARG A 40 -10.53 -1.60 17.74
C ARG A 40 -11.61 -2.57 17.30
N VAL A 41 -11.57 -2.98 16.03
CA VAL A 41 -12.55 -3.94 15.49
C VAL A 41 -12.40 -5.32 16.14
N LYS A 42 -11.17 -5.81 16.33
CA LYS A 42 -10.93 -7.09 17.02
C LYS A 42 -11.47 -7.12 18.45
N LYS A 43 -11.38 -6.00 19.18
CA LYS A 43 -11.94 -5.87 20.54
C LYS A 43 -13.47 -5.79 20.52
N ALA A 44 -14.04 -5.09 19.54
CA ALA A 44 -15.49 -4.92 19.41
C ALA A 44 -16.20 -6.18 18.91
N VAL A 45 -15.53 -6.95 18.04
CA VAL A 45 -16.07 -8.17 17.43
C VAL A 45 -15.07 -9.31 17.64
N PRO A 46 -15.21 -10.10 18.72
CA PRO A 46 -14.25 -11.14 19.10
C PRO A 46 -14.34 -12.42 18.25
N VAL A 47 -15.00 -12.35 17.08
CA VAL A 47 -15.12 -13.44 16.12
C VAL A 47 -14.39 -13.08 14.83
N THR A 48 -13.89 -14.09 14.11
CA THR A 48 -13.23 -13.88 12.83
C THR A 48 -14.20 -13.27 11.82
N LEU A 49 -13.87 -12.07 11.32
CA LEU A 49 -14.67 -11.38 10.32
C LEU A 49 -14.46 -11.99 8.92
N THR A 50 -15.56 -12.23 8.20
CA THR A 50 -15.53 -12.44 6.75
C THR A 50 -15.02 -11.19 6.05
N GLU A 51 -14.65 -11.31 4.77
CA GLU A 51 -14.17 -10.17 3.99
C GLU A 51 -15.23 -9.06 3.89
N GLU A 52 -16.49 -9.42 3.66
CA GLU A 52 -17.62 -8.48 3.61
C GLU A 52 -17.84 -7.78 4.94
N ALA A 53 -17.66 -8.50 6.06
CA ALA A 53 -17.78 -7.92 7.38
C ALA A 53 -16.65 -6.93 7.66
N ARG A 54 -15.39 -7.22 7.26
CA ARG A 54 -14.29 -6.25 7.37
C ARG A 54 -14.59 -4.97 6.62
N LYS A 55 -15.14 -5.06 5.40
CA LYS A 55 -15.54 -3.89 4.59
C LYS A 55 -16.53 -2.97 5.29
N ARG A 56 -17.38 -3.52 6.18
CA ARG A 56 -18.40 -2.77 6.91
C ARG A 56 -17.93 -2.23 8.26
N TYR A 57 -17.06 -2.96 8.96
CA TYR A 57 -16.68 -2.64 10.34
C TYR A 57 -15.39 -1.83 10.47
N MET A 58 -14.51 -1.90 9.48
CA MET A 58 -13.25 -1.16 9.46
C MET A 58 -13.44 0.17 8.71
N ASP A 59 -13.10 1.26 9.37
CA ASP A 59 -13.08 2.60 8.79
C ASP A 59 -11.62 3.04 8.60
N PHE A 60 -11.21 3.09 7.35
CA PHE A 60 -9.90 3.58 6.93
C PHE A 60 -10.02 4.80 6.02
N ASP A 61 -11.16 5.49 5.97
CA ASP A 61 -11.40 6.53 4.96
C ASP A 61 -10.34 7.64 5.03
N ILE A 62 -10.03 8.12 6.23
CA ILE A 62 -9.02 9.16 6.44
C ILE A 62 -7.62 8.62 6.11
N VAL A 63 -7.23 7.51 6.75
CA VAL A 63 -5.88 6.92 6.58
C VAL A 63 -5.62 6.53 5.13
N GLY A 64 -6.59 5.93 4.46
CA GLY A 64 -6.52 5.53 3.07
C GLY A 64 -6.41 6.71 2.12
N GLN A 65 -7.16 7.79 2.34
CA GLN A 65 -7.04 9.01 1.54
C GLN A 65 -5.68 9.69 1.72
N GLU A 66 -5.18 9.77 2.95
CA GLU A 66 -3.86 10.37 3.24
C GLU A 66 -2.73 9.52 2.68
N LEU A 67 -2.80 8.20 2.81
CA LEU A 67 -1.83 7.27 2.23
C LEU A 67 -1.84 7.38 0.69
N LYS A 68 -3.02 7.36 0.07
CA LYS A 68 -3.19 7.53 -1.38
C LYS A 68 -2.53 8.82 -1.85
N LYS A 69 -2.82 9.93 -1.17
CA LYS A 69 -2.23 11.23 -1.45
C LYS A 69 -0.70 11.17 -1.31
N HIS A 70 -0.18 10.61 -0.24
CA HIS A 70 1.26 10.49 -0.01
C HIS A 70 1.95 9.69 -1.11
N LEU A 71 1.43 8.50 -1.44
CA LEU A 71 1.95 7.66 -2.52
C LEU A 71 1.96 8.43 -3.85
N MET A 72 0.85 9.07 -4.21
CA MET A 72 0.70 9.78 -5.48
C MET A 72 1.65 10.98 -5.63
N TYR A 73 2.06 11.64 -4.55
CA TYR A 73 2.78 12.93 -4.64
C TYR A 73 4.20 12.91 -4.07
N SER A 74 4.57 11.87 -3.32
CA SER A 74 5.91 11.76 -2.73
C SER A 74 7.00 11.48 -3.77
N GLY A 75 6.66 10.76 -4.84
CA GLY A 75 7.62 10.18 -5.79
C GLY A 75 7.95 8.70 -5.51
N LEU A 76 7.23 8.07 -4.57
CA LEU A 76 7.36 6.63 -4.28
C LEU A 76 6.68 5.72 -5.31
N MET A 77 5.87 6.29 -6.22
CA MET A 77 5.29 5.56 -7.34
C MET A 77 6.37 5.26 -8.38
N ILE A 78 6.64 3.99 -8.61
CA ILE A 78 7.61 3.54 -9.62
C ILE A 78 6.92 3.51 -10.98
N ASP A 79 7.53 4.14 -11.98
CA ASP A 79 7.10 4.03 -13.37
C ASP A 79 7.75 2.79 -14.02
N PHE A 80 6.92 1.82 -14.41
CA PHE A 80 7.34 0.59 -15.09
C PHE A 80 6.14 -0.09 -15.78
N ALA A 81 6.42 -1.05 -16.66
CA ALA A 81 5.41 -1.90 -17.30
C ALA A 81 4.76 -2.87 -16.29
N TRP A 82 3.83 -2.36 -15.48
CA TRP A 82 3.22 -3.10 -14.38
C TRP A 82 2.30 -4.23 -14.82
N GLU A 83 1.66 -4.09 -15.97
CA GLU A 83 0.77 -5.10 -16.57
C GLU A 83 1.52 -6.37 -16.97
N GLU A 84 2.81 -6.24 -17.29
CA GLU A 84 3.67 -7.37 -17.67
C GLU A 84 4.29 -8.07 -16.44
N TRP A 85 4.13 -7.51 -15.24
CA TRP A 85 4.69 -8.09 -14.02
C TRP A 85 3.71 -9.07 -13.37
N THR A 86 3.61 -10.27 -13.96
CA THR A 86 2.71 -11.36 -13.51
C THR A 86 2.84 -11.66 -12.03
N GLU A 87 4.06 -11.77 -11.50
CA GLU A 87 4.28 -12.02 -10.07
C GLU A 87 3.65 -10.93 -9.19
N GLY A 88 3.82 -9.66 -9.57
CA GLY A 88 3.27 -8.55 -8.80
C GLY A 88 1.74 -8.58 -8.78
N LEU A 89 1.13 -8.83 -9.94
CA LEU A 89 -0.31 -8.98 -10.10
C LEU A 89 -0.86 -10.14 -9.25
N GLU A 90 -0.23 -11.31 -9.30
CA GLU A 90 -0.66 -12.46 -8.50
C GLU A 90 -0.56 -12.19 -6.99
N ILE A 91 0.45 -11.45 -6.54
CA ILE A 91 0.59 -11.08 -5.13
C ILE A 91 -0.51 -10.11 -4.70
N VAL A 92 -0.75 -9.04 -5.45
CA VAL A 92 -1.78 -8.04 -5.08
C VAL A 92 -3.21 -8.59 -5.20
N GLN A 93 -3.43 -9.59 -6.05
CA GLN A 93 -4.69 -10.31 -6.17
C GLN A 93 -4.85 -11.43 -5.12
N GLY A 94 -3.83 -11.68 -4.29
CA GLY A 94 -3.86 -12.72 -3.26
C GLY A 94 -3.75 -14.16 -3.79
N ILE A 95 -3.48 -14.33 -5.09
CA ILE A 95 -3.24 -15.64 -5.72
C ILE A 95 -1.92 -16.22 -5.21
N ARG A 96 -0.89 -15.37 -5.09
CA ARG A 96 0.43 -15.74 -4.59
C ARG A 96 0.67 -15.11 -3.21
N LYS A 97 1.23 -15.90 -2.29
CA LYS A 97 1.65 -15.38 -0.98
C LYS A 97 2.81 -14.39 -1.15
N MET A 98 2.75 -13.28 -0.42
CA MET A 98 3.85 -12.32 -0.34
C MET A 98 5.05 -12.95 0.39
N PRO A 99 6.19 -13.15 -0.30
CA PRO A 99 7.43 -13.64 0.33
C PRO A 99 8.10 -12.52 1.13
N ASP A 100 9.21 -12.83 1.82
CA ASP A 100 10.11 -11.80 2.33
C ASP A 100 10.71 -11.05 1.14
N ILE A 101 10.39 -9.77 1.03
CA ILE A 101 10.67 -8.95 -0.15
C ILE A 101 11.43 -7.69 0.24
N SER A 102 12.33 -7.25 -0.64
CA SER A 102 13.09 -6.02 -0.42
C SER A 102 12.19 -4.79 -0.39
N PRO A 103 12.61 -3.68 0.27
CA PRO A 103 11.89 -2.42 0.26
C PRO A 103 11.54 -1.93 -1.15
N PHE A 104 12.44 -2.11 -2.11
CA PHE A 104 12.19 -1.79 -3.51
C PHE A 104 10.99 -2.56 -4.09
N LYS A 105 10.93 -3.88 -3.86
CA LYS A 105 9.83 -4.72 -4.33
C LYS A 105 8.50 -4.38 -3.63
N ILE A 106 8.54 -3.99 -2.36
CA ILE A 106 7.38 -3.47 -1.64
C ILE A 106 6.84 -2.20 -2.32
N LEU A 107 7.70 -1.23 -2.61
CA LEU A 107 7.30 0.02 -3.27
C LEU A 107 6.77 -0.23 -4.69
N LYS A 108 7.33 -1.23 -5.38
CA LYS A 108 6.82 -1.70 -6.67
C LYS A 108 5.41 -2.29 -6.54
N LEU A 109 5.14 -3.11 -5.53
CA LEU A 109 3.80 -3.65 -5.25
C LEU A 109 2.79 -2.56 -4.85
N LEU A 110 3.20 -1.60 -4.01
CA LEU A 110 2.37 -0.43 -3.68
C LEU A 110 2.02 0.38 -4.93
N SER A 111 2.96 0.49 -5.87
CA SER A 111 2.70 1.12 -7.17
C SER A 111 1.66 0.34 -7.97
N VAL A 112 1.73 -1.00 -8.00
CA VAL A 112 0.70 -1.85 -8.65
C VAL A 112 -0.67 -1.63 -8.02
N ILE A 113 -0.78 -1.62 -6.68
CA ILE A 113 -2.05 -1.34 -5.98
C ILE A 113 -2.63 0.00 -6.45
N MET A 114 -1.79 1.02 -6.55
CA MET A 114 -2.21 2.36 -6.99
C MET A 114 -2.59 2.43 -8.47
N TYR A 115 -1.93 1.66 -9.35
CA TYR A 115 -2.34 1.52 -10.74
C TYR A 115 -3.68 0.78 -10.85
N MET A 116 -3.86 -0.29 -10.08
CA MET A 116 -5.12 -1.02 -10.02
C MET A 116 -6.26 -0.19 -9.44
N GLU A 117 -6.02 0.63 -8.42
CA GLU A 117 -6.98 1.60 -7.88
C GLU A 117 -7.49 2.58 -8.95
N LYS A 118 -6.64 2.97 -9.91
CA LYS A 118 -7.05 3.81 -11.03
C LYS A 118 -7.98 3.07 -12.02
N ALA A 119 -7.78 1.76 -12.19
CA ALA A 119 -8.58 0.92 -13.07
C ALA A 119 -9.86 0.38 -12.40
N ASN A 120 -9.80 0.14 -11.09
CA ASN A 120 -10.83 -0.44 -10.24
C ASN A 120 -10.92 0.38 -8.95
N ASN A 121 -11.85 1.33 -8.92
CA ASN A 121 -12.05 2.22 -7.78
C ASN A 121 -12.37 1.41 -6.50
N GLY A 122 -11.59 1.59 -5.44
CA GLY A 122 -11.74 0.88 -4.17
C GLY A 122 -10.74 -0.26 -3.97
N PHE A 123 -9.87 -0.54 -4.94
CA PHE A 123 -8.83 -1.57 -4.81
C PHE A 123 -7.84 -1.24 -3.68
N LEU A 124 -7.49 0.03 -3.49
CA LEU A 124 -6.63 0.43 -2.38
C LEU A 124 -7.32 0.20 -1.03
N ASP A 125 -8.59 0.60 -0.91
CA ASP A 125 -9.37 0.43 0.32
C ASP A 125 -9.50 -1.05 0.69
N ASP A 126 -9.82 -1.90 -0.28
CA ASP A 126 -9.87 -3.36 -0.10
C ASP A 126 -8.52 -3.92 0.34
N SER A 127 -7.42 -3.43 -0.24
CA SER A 127 -6.05 -3.83 0.11
C SER A 127 -5.61 -3.35 1.50
N ILE A 128 -6.14 -2.23 1.99
CA ILE A 128 -5.93 -1.79 3.37
C ILE A 128 -6.72 -2.69 4.32
N LYS A 129 -8.02 -2.89 4.06
CA LYS A 129 -8.94 -3.65 4.92
C LYS A 129 -8.61 -5.13 5.03
N ASN A 130 -7.99 -5.72 4.00
CA ASN A 130 -7.52 -7.10 4.06
C ASN A 130 -6.14 -7.24 4.75
N GLY A 131 -5.50 -6.13 5.14
CA GLY A 131 -4.22 -6.08 5.85
C GLY A 131 -2.98 -6.17 4.95
N MET A 132 -3.14 -6.23 3.63
CA MET A 132 -2.03 -6.33 2.68
C MET A 132 -1.14 -5.10 2.74
N VAL A 133 -1.72 -3.90 2.72
CA VAL A 133 -0.97 -2.64 2.78
C VAL A 133 -0.20 -2.53 4.10
N LEU A 134 -0.84 -2.87 5.22
CA LEU A 134 -0.17 -2.87 6.53
C LEU A 134 1.05 -3.83 6.51
N LYS A 135 0.89 -5.05 6.00
CA LYS A 135 2.00 -6.01 5.87
C LYS A 135 3.15 -5.46 5.02
N MET A 136 2.83 -4.79 3.90
CA MET A 136 3.84 -4.13 3.07
C MET A 136 4.58 -3.05 3.84
N LEU A 137 3.86 -2.15 4.52
CA LEU A 137 4.46 -1.05 5.27
C LEU A 137 5.36 -1.54 6.42
N THR A 138 5.00 -2.63 7.10
CA THR A 138 5.85 -3.22 8.15
C THR A 138 7.16 -3.83 7.62
N GLY A 139 7.24 -4.12 6.32
CA GLY A 139 8.45 -4.61 5.66
C GLY A 139 9.40 -3.51 5.16
N LEU A 140 9.03 -2.24 5.30
CA LEU A 140 9.85 -1.07 4.92
C LEU A 140 10.71 -0.57 6.07
#